data_AF-A0A2T2QYS1-F1
#
_entry.id   AF-A0A2T2QYS1-F1
#
_cell.length_a   1.000
_cell.length_b   1.000
_cell.length_c   1.000
_cell.angle_alpha   90.00
_cell.angle_beta   90.00
_cell.angle_gamma   90.00
#
_symmetry.space_group_name_H-M   'P 1'
#
loop_
_entity.id
_entity.type
_entity.pdbx_description
1 polymer ?
#
loop_
_entity_poly.entity_id
_entity_poly.type
_entity_poly.pdbx_seq_one_letter_code
_entity_poly.pdbx_strand_id
1 'polypeptide(L)' 'QVDNFDEENIYKILDRGKAIEKALKLAQKDDLVLITGKGCEQGIVENGDLKPWDDRKVVREKLKQM' A
#
# COMPACT_ATOMS: atom_id res chain seq x y z
N GLN A 1 21.95 -9.71 5.33
CA GLN A 1 22.33 -9.02 4.10
C GLN A 1 21.23 -8.00 3.87
N VAL A 2 21.54 -6.71 3.92
CA VAL A 2 20.54 -5.67 3.61
C VAL A 2 20.71 -5.43 2.13
N ASP A 3 19.70 -5.79 1.34
CA ASP A 3 19.75 -5.62 -0.11
C ASP A 3 19.87 -4.12 -0.43
N ASN A 4 20.76 -3.77 -1.36
CA ASN A 4 20.85 -2.42 -1.88
C ASN A 4 19.59 -2.16 -2.71
N PHE A 5 18.75 -1.22 -2.28
CA PHE A 5 17.60 -0.78 -3.07
C PHE A 5 18.11 0.09 -4.21
N ASP A 6 18.25 -0.48 -5.41
CA ASP A 6 18.49 0.30 -6.62
C ASP A 6 17.29 1.24 -6.87
N GLU A 7 17.55 2.48 -7.29
CA GLU A 7 16.52 3.50 -7.54
C GLU A 7 15.44 3.01 -8.53
N GLU A 8 15.77 2.03 -9.38
CA GLU A 8 14.86 1.42 -10.36
C GLU A 8 13.67 0.69 -9.74
N ASN A 9 13.79 0.23 -8.48
CA ASN A 9 12.74 -0.51 -7.77
C ASN A 9 11.97 0.33 -6.74
N ILE A 10 12.16 1.65 -6.75
CA ILE A 10 11.49 2.57 -5.83
C ILE A 10 10.36 3.32 -6.56
N TYR A 11 9.13 3.13 -6.09
CA TYR A 11 7.97 3.83 -6.63
C TYR A 11 7.45 4.89 -5.64
N LYS A 12 7.48 6.16 -6.04
CA LYS A 12 6.88 7.26 -5.28
C LYS A 12 5.46 7.55 -5.78
N ILE A 13 4.46 7.04 -5.06
CA ILE A 13 3.04 7.24 -5.38
C ILE A 13 2.37 7.94 -4.19
N LEU A 14 1.88 9.16 -4.39
CA LEU A 14 1.31 9.99 -3.31
C LEU A 14 -0.02 9.46 -2.79
N ASP A 15 -0.84 8.92 -3.69
CA ASP A 15 -2.11 8.31 -3.33
C ASP A 15 -1.85 6.91 -2.72
N ARG A 16 -2.14 6.77 -1.42
CA ARG A 16 -1.90 5.52 -0.68
C ARG A 16 -2.65 4.33 -1.29
N GLY A 17 -3.86 4.54 -1.80
CA GLY A 17 -4.65 3.50 -2.43
C GLY A 17 -4.02 3.02 -3.74
N LYS A 18 -3.54 3.94 -4.56
CA LYS A 18 -2.81 3.61 -5.80
C LYS A 18 -1.47 2.96 -5.51
N ALA A 19 -0.79 3.35 -4.43
CA ALA A 19 0.45 2.71 -4.00
C ALA A 19 0.23 1.24 -3.63
N ILE A 20 -0.82 0.97 -2.83
CA ILE A 20 -1.23 -0.40 -2.48
C ILE A 20 -1.60 -1.19 -3.74
N GLU A 21 -2.37 -0.59 -4.66
CA GLU A 21 -2.75 -1.25 -5.91
C GLU A 21 -1.54 -1.63 -6.77
N LYS A 22 -0.58 -0.71 -6.91
CA LYS A 22 0.66 -0.96 -7.65
C LYS A 22 1.44 -2.10 -7.02
N ALA A 23 1.60 -2.10 -5.70
CA ALA A 23 2.31 -3.17 -4.99
C ALA A 23 1.65 -4.54 -5.21
N LEU A 24 0.31 -4.61 -5.10
CA LEU A 24 -0.44 -5.85 -5.34
C LEU A 24 -0.34 -6.32 -6.80
N LYS A 25 -0.33 -5.40 -7.78
CA LYS A 25 -0.16 -5.73 -9.20
C LYS A 25 1.26 -6.16 -9.58
N LEU A 26 2.26 -5.74 -8.81
CA LEU A 26 3.65 -6.16 -9.02
C LEU A 26 3.93 -7.55 -8.44
N ALA A 27 3.23 -7.93 -7.37
CA ALA A 27 3.42 -9.20 -6.69
C ALA A 27 3.04 -10.38 -7.59
N GLN A 28 3.92 -11.38 -7.62
CA GLN A 28 3.67 -12.65 -8.28
C GLN A 28 3.20 -13.70 -7.26
N LYS A 29 2.86 -14.89 -7.79
CA LYS A 29 2.53 -16.03 -6.94
C LYS A 29 3.69 -16.29 -5.97
N ASP A 30 3.34 -16.48 -4.70
CA ASP A 30 4.26 -16.78 -3.58
C ASP A 30 5.11 -15.59 -3.08
N ASP A 31 4.88 -14.37 -3.60
CA ASP A 31 5.46 -13.14 -3.05
C ASP A 31 4.72 -12.67 -1.77
N LEU A 32 5.44 -11.95 -0.91
CA LEU A 32 4.90 -11.27 0.27
C LEU A 32 4.82 -9.77 0.05
N VAL A 33 3.62 -9.19 0.14
CA VAL A 33 3.42 -7.74 0.18
C VAL A 33 3.22 -7.27 1.62
N LEU A 34 4.11 -6.40 2.10
CA LEU A 34 4.03 -5.81 3.44
C LEU A 34 3.61 -4.33 3.36
N ILE A 35 2.49 -3.98 4.00
CA ILE A 35 2.01 -2.60 4.12
C ILE A 35 2.24 -2.13 5.55
N THR A 36 3.03 -1.07 5.74
CA THR A 36 3.43 -0.55 7.05
C THR A 36 2.94 0.88 7.30
N GLY A 37 3.07 1.35 8.54
CA GLY A 37 2.87 2.75 8.92
C GLY A 37 1.45 3.18 9.32
N LYS A 38 0.42 2.34 9.11
CA LYS A 38 -0.98 2.61 9.50
C LYS A 38 -1.56 1.48 10.35
N GLY A 39 -1.47 0.24 9.88
CA GLY A 39 -1.73 -0.97 10.68
C GLY A 39 -3.12 -1.02 11.34
N CYS A 40 -3.19 -0.59 12.60
CA CYS A 40 -4.43 -0.56 13.41
C CYS A 40 -5.29 0.69 13.19
N GLU A 41 -4.75 1.73 12.56
CA GLU A 41 -5.42 3.01 12.35
C GLU A 41 -6.59 2.88 11.36
N GLN A 42 -7.72 3.53 11.71
CA GLN A 42 -8.96 3.52 10.92
C GLN A 42 -9.30 4.89 10.30
N GLY A 43 -8.28 5.73 10.12
CA GLY A 43 -8.43 7.03 9.46
C GLY A 43 -7.11 7.55 8.89
N ILE A 44 -7.22 8.51 7.98
CA ILE A 44 -6.09 9.24 7.40
C ILE A 44 -6.40 10.73 7.42
N VAL A 45 -5.41 11.55 7.77
CA VAL A 45 -5.56 13.01 7.70
C VAL A 45 -5.16 13.46 6.30
N GLU A 46 -6.09 14.11 5.62
CA GLU A 46 -5.88 14.71 4.30
C GLU A 46 -6.37 16.15 4.36
N ASN A 47 -5.49 17.11 4.03
CA ASN A 47 -5.79 18.55 4.09
C ASN A 47 -6.33 19.02 5.46
N GLY A 48 -5.89 18.39 6.56
CA GLY A 48 -6.32 18.73 7.92
C GLY A 48 -7.59 18.00 8.38
N ASP A 49 -8.28 17.30 7.48
CA ASP A 49 -9.48 16.53 7.82
C ASP A 49 -9.16 15.06 8.05
N LEU A 50 -9.73 14.48 9.11
CA LEU A 50 -9.73 13.03 9.29
C LEU A 50 -10.76 12.38 8.36
N LYS A 51 -10.27 11.60 7.39
CA LYS A 51 -11.09 10.77 6.50
C LYS A 51 -11.05 9.31 6.96
N PRO A 52 -12.16 8.55 6.86
CA PRO A 52 -12.16 7.12 7.11
C PRO A 52 -11.19 6.40 6.18
N TRP A 53 -10.31 5.57 6.74
CA TRP A 53 -9.30 4.84 5.97
C TRP A 53 -8.87 3.57 6.71
N ASP A 54 -8.81 2.44 6.04
CA ASP A 54 -8.28 1.19 6.62
C ASP A 54 -7.58 0.39 5.52
N ASP A 55 -6.26 0.26 5.61
CA ASP A 55 -5.46 -0.47 4.61
C ASP A 55 -6.01 -1.89 4.38
N ARG A 56 -6.49 -2.54 5.44
CA ARG A 56 -7.01 -3.92 5.37
C ARG A 56 -8.30 -3.99 4.55
N LYS A 57 -9.12 -2.94 4.56
CA LYS A 57 -10.32 -2.86 3.71
C LYS A 57 -9.92 -2.63 2.26
N VAL A 58 -9.06 -1.63 2.01
CA VAL A 58 -8.57 -1.28 0.67
C VAL A 58 -7.92 -2.48 -0.01
N VAL A 59 -7.06 -3.23 0.69
CA VAL A 59 -6.42 -4.45 0.15
C VAL A 59 -7.45 -5.51 -0.22
N ARG A 60 -8.40 -5.84 0.67
CA ARG A 60 -9.42 -6.85 0.39
C ARG A 60 -10.32 -6.47 -0.79
N GLU A 61 -10.63 -5.19 -0.94
CA GLU A 61 -11.44 -4.70 -2.07
C GLU A 61 -10.67 -4.81 -3.39
N LYS A 62 -9.39 -4.39 -3.41
CA LYS A 62 -8.56 -4.48 -4.62
C LYS A 62 -8.29 -5.92 -5.04
N LEU A 63 -8.00 -6.81 -4.10
CA LEU A 63 -7.80 -8.24 -4.39
C LEU A 63 -9.04 -8.92 -4.97
N LYS A 64 -10.26 -8.43 -4.66
CA LYS A 64 -11.50 -8.94 -5.27
C LYS A 64 -11.73 -8.44 -6.70
N GLN A 65 -11.05 -7.37 -7.11
CA GLN A 65 -11.18 -6.74 -8.43
C GLN A 65 -10.07 -7.17 -9.41
N MET A 66 -9.12 -7.97 -8.94
CA MET A 66 -8.06 -8.60 -9.74
C MET A 66 -8.53 -9.97 -10.20
#